data_AF-A0A4Q9LCC4-F1
#
_entry.id   AF-A0A4Q9LCC4-F1
#
_cell.length_a   1.000
_cell.length_b   1.000
_cell.length_c   1.000
_cell.angle_alpha   90.00
_cell.angle_beta   90.00
_cell.angle_gamma   90.00
#
_symmetry.space_group_name_H-M   'P 1'
#
loop_
_entity.id
_entity.type
_entity.pdbx_description
1 polymer ?
#
loop_
_entity_poly.entity_id
_entity_poly.type
_entity_poly.pdbx_seq_one_letter_code
_entity_poly.pdbx_strand_id
1 'polypeptide(L)'
;MKLVIIKLISDTFCYLFYDDQEAFIIDLYDDSIIDKLLSSEINKDFLDEKDIEALNKKNKERKLIFAFFTEPSMEEERIKTYLKTKYGDSTKVFLPEANNKKEVTIKHMKDDTIIKCIKTPVFFVKLNDNSKAYIAVGNLFSFLGCNVSHIFSKEMYVKSLNKIKKEIDKESIVLYKKDEKAKNLAGI
;
A
#
# COMPACT_ATOMS: atom_id res chain seq x y z
N MET A 1 6.15 11.83 6.78
CA MET A 1 4.88 11.07 6.87
C MET A 1 4.93 9.96 7.94
N LYS A 2 3.77 9.57 8.49
CA LYS A 2 3.54 8.38 9.35
C LYS A 2 2.98 7.23 8.50
N LEU A 3 3.21 5.99 8.93
CA LEU A 3 2.57 4.79 8.39
C LEU A 3 1.54 4.28 9.40
N VAL A 4 0.35 3.93 8.92
CA VAL A 4 -0.66 3.16 9.65
C VAL A 4 -1.06 1.94 8.85
N ILE A 5 -1.06 0.79 9.51
CA ILE A 5 -1.48 -0.49 8.96
C ILE A 5 -2.96 -0.68 9.27
N ILE A 6 -3.74 -1.02 8.26
CA ILE A 6 -5.19 -1.19 8.38
C ILE A 6 -5.54 -2.62 8.02
N LYS A 7 -6.11 -3.36 8.97
CA LYS A 7 -6.67 -4.69 8.71
C LYS A 7 -8.08 -4.54 8.17
N LEU A 8 -8.25 -4.90 6.90
CA LEU A 8 -9.52 -4.97 6.20
C LEU A 8 -10.13 -6.37 6.32
N ILE A 9 -11.31 -6.53 5.72
CA ILE A 9 -12.02 -7.80 5.61
C ILE A 9 -11.12 -8.87 4.96
N SER A 10 -11.33 -10.14 5.34
CA SER A 10 -10.62 -11.31 4.79
C SER A 10 -9.10 -11.32 5.04
N ASP A 11 -8.67 -10.84 6.20
CA ASP A 11 -7.26 -10.87 6.62
C ASP A 11 -6.33 -10.12 5.64
N THR A 12 -6.85 -9.07 4.99
CA THR A 12 -6.06 -8.23 4.08
C THR A 12 -5.59 -6.97 4.78
N PHE A 13 -4.39 -6.50 4.41
CA PHE A 13 -3.83 -5.26 4.89
C PHE A 13 -3.87 -4.18 3.81
N CYS A 14 -4.23 -2.99 4.25
CA CYS A 14 -4.10 -1.72 3.53
C CYS A 14 -3.12 -0.84 4.31
N TYR A 15 -2.37 -0.01 3.60
CA TYR A 15 -1.33 0.83 4.19
C TYR A 15 -1.58 2.30 3.90
N LEU A 16 -1.83 3.08 4.94
CA LEU A 16 -2.01 4.52 4.86
C LEU A 16 -0.72 5.22 5.26
N PHE A 17 -0.13 5.97 4.34
CA PHE A 17 0.94 6.90 4.62
C PHE A 17 0.38 8.31 4.63
N TYR A 18 0.67 9.10 5.67
CA TYR A 18 0.07 10.44 5.79
C TYR A 18 0.87 11.44 6.61
N ASP A 19 0.54 12.70 6.46
CA ASP A 19 0.84 13.78 7.40
C ASP A 19 -0.44 14.57 7.74
N ASP A 20 -0.32 15.78 8.31
CA ASP A 20 -1.50 16.57 8.68
C ASP A 20 -2.31 17.07 7.47
N GLN A 21 -1.70 17.13 6.28
CA GLN A 21 -2.27 17.73 5.08
C GLN A 21 -2.59 16.71 4.00
N GLU A 22 -1.75 15.71 3.81
CA GLU A 22 -1.75 14.84 2.63
C GLU A 22 -1.61 13.37 3.02
N ALA A 23 -2.07 12.50 2.14
CA ALA A 23 -1.97 11.06 2.32
C ALA A 23 -1.78 10.33 0.98
N PHE A 24 -1.20 9.13 1.05
CA PHE A 24 -1.35 8.13 0.02
C PHE A 24 -1.65 6.77 0.63
N ILE A 25 -2.31 5.92 -0.15
CA ILE A 25 -2.74 4.59 0.28
C ILE A 25 -2.17 3.54 -0.65
N ILE A 26 -1.77 2.40 -0.10
CA ILE A 26 -1.43 1.19 -0.85
C ILE A 26 -2.45 0.10 -0.51
N ASP A 27 -2.97 -0.57 -1.52
CA ASP A 27 -3.86 -1.73 -1.40
C ASP A 27 -5.19 -1.42 -0.71
N LEU A 28 -5.81 -0.31 -1.11
CA LEU A 28 -7.15 0.07 -0.70
C LEU A 28 -8.18 -0.81 -1.42
N TYR A 29 -8.94 -1.63 -0.68
CA TYR A 29 -9.99 -2.49 -1.25
C TYR A 29 -11.40 -2.23 -0.68
N ASP A 30 -11.50 -1.30 0.27
CA ASP A 30 -12.74 -0.82 0.85
C ASP A 30 -12.76 0.72 0.79
N ASP A 31 -13.68 1.28 0.02
CA ASP A 31 -13.84 2.74 -0.12
C ASP A 31 -14.64 3.37 1.01
N SER A 32 -15.40 2.58 1.77
CA SER A 32 -16.28 3.06 2.84
C SER A 32 -15.50 3.72 3.98
N ILE A 33 -14.23 3.31 4.17
CA ILE A 33 -13.37 3.78 5.24
C ILE A 33 -12.53 5.01 4.87
N ILE A 34 -12.41 5.37 3.58
CA ILE A 34 -11.47 6.40 3.11
C ILE A 34 -11.77 7.75 3.76
N ASP A 35 -13.01 8.20 3.66
CA ASP A 35 -13.43 9.51 4.17
C ASP A 35 -13.20 9.59 5.69
N LYS A 36 -13.45 8.49 6.42
CA LYS A 36 -13.18 8.41 7.86
C LYS A 36 -11.69 8.53 8.15
N LEU A 37 -10.83 7.79 7.45
CA LEU A 37 -9.38 7.84 7.64
C LEU A 37 -8.79 9.24 7.34
N LEU A 38 -9.22 9.86 6.24
CA LEU A 38 -8.71 11.17 5.82
C LEU A 38 -9.19 12.30 6.74
N SER A 39 -10.38 12.15 7.34
CA SER A 39 -10.99 13.16 8.21
C SER A 39 -10.81 12.91 9.71
N SER A 40 -9.99 11.93 10.12
CA SER A 40 -9.82 11.59 11.54
C SER A 40 -8.41 11.82 12.09
N GLU A 41 -8.29 11.99 13.40
CA GLU A 41 -7.03 11.86 14.13
C GLU A 41 -6.70 10.38 14.31
N ILE A 42 -5.46 9.98 14.00
CA ILE A 42 -5.02 8.59 14.08
C ILE A 42 -3.79 8.53 14.99
N ASN A 43 -3.95 7.85 16.12
CA ASN A 43 -2.96 7.75 17.20
C ASN A 43 -2.47 6.31 17.43
N LYS A 44 -2.85 5.38 16.56
CA LYS A 44 -2.39 3.98 16.56
C LYS A 44 -1.67 3.68 15.25
N ASP A 45 -0.65 2.83 15.32
CA ASP A 45 0.09 2.36 14.14
C ASP A 45 -0.61 1.20 13.41
N PHE A 46 -1.59 0.57 14.07
CA PHE A 46 -2.40 -0.53 13.54
C PHE A 46 -3.87 -0.26 13.88
N LEU A 47 -4.74 -0.44 12.89
CA LEU A 47 -6.19 -0.28 13.00
C LEU A 47 -6.90 -1.53 12.48
N ASP A 48 -7.92 -1.97 13.20
CA ASP A 48 -8.97 -2.83 12.68
C ASP A 48 -10.26 -2.04 12.40
N GLU A 49 -11.31 -2.74 11.97
CA GLU A 49 -12.63 -2.14 11.69
C GLU A 49 -13.20 -1.36 12.88
N LYS A 50 -13.11 -1.92 14.09
CA LYS A 50 -13.63 -1.28 15.31
C LYS A 50 -12.84 -0.02 15.65
N ASP A 51 -11.54 -0.07 15.45
CA ASP A 51 -10.68 1.09 15.63
C ASP A 51 -11.03 2.21 14.65
N ILE A 52 -11.32 1.88 13.38
CA ILE A 52 -11.74 2.86 12.37
C ILE A 52 -13.05 3.54 12.75
N GLU A 53 -14.05 2.77 13.18
CA GLU A 53 -15.35 3.31 13.62
C GLU A 53 -15.18 4.31 14.76
N ALA A 54 -14.33 3.97 15.73
CA ALA A 54 -14.04 4.76 16.92
C ALA A 54 -13.14 5.99 16.68
N LEU A 55 -12.61 6.20 15.47
CA LEU A 55 -11.74 7.34 15.19
C LEU A 55 -12.48 8.69 15.38
N ASN A 56 -11.80 9.63 16.03
CA ASN A 56 -12.32 10.98 16.24
C ASN A 56 -12.07 11.86 15.01
N LYS A 57 -13.08 12.63 14.62
CA LYS A 57 -12.99 13.56 13.50
C LYS A 57 -12.05 14.73 13.85
N LYS A 58 -11.22 15.14 12.90
CA LYS A 58 -10.39 16.36 12.97
C LYS A 58 -11.03 17.52 12.21
N ASN A 59 -10.54 18.73 12.48
CA ASN A 59 -11.05 19.96 11.88
C ASN A 59 -10.77 20.08 10.37
N LYS A 60 -9.69 19.46 9.88
CA LYS A 60 -9.26 19.57 8.48
C LYS A 60 -8.97 18.20 7.89
N GLU A 61 -9.64 17.86 6.80
CA GLU A 61 -9.40 16.62 6.06
C GLU A 61 -8.02 16.60 5.38
N ARG A 62 -7.38 15.43 5.36
CA ARG A 62 -6.17 15.20 4.52
C ARG A 62 -6.60 15.06 3.07
N LYS A 63 -5.80 15.58 2.16
CA LYS A 63 -5.96 15.31 0.73
C LYS A 63 -5.30 13.97 0.39
N LEU A 64 -6.07 13.04 -0.18
CA LEU A 64 -5.49 11.86 -0.81
C LEU A 64 -4.81 12.28 -2.12
N ILE A 65 -3.51 12.03 -2.24
CA ILE A 65 -2.71 12.42 -3.41
C ILE A 65 -2.50 11.22 -4.33
N PHE A 66 -2.25 10.04 -3.74
CA PHE A 66 -1.99 8.81 -4.49
C PHE A 66 -2.74 7.60 -3.92
N ALA A 67 -3.19 6.73 -4.82
CA ALA A 67 -3.68 5.40 -4.46
C ALA A 67 -2.92 4.37 -5.30
N PHE A 68 -2.24 3.44 -4.63
CA PHE A 68 -1.41 2.40 -5.24
C PHE A 68 -2.06 1.03 -5.06
N PHE A 69 -2.03 0.20 -6.10
CA PHE A 69 -2.53 -1.18 -6.05
C PHE A 69 -1.42 -2.13 -6.45
N THR A 70 -1.14 -3.15 -5.63
CA THR A 70 -0.09 -4.16 -5.86
C THR A 70 -0.57 -5.34 -6.68
N GLU A 71 -1.84 -5.42 -7.01
CA GLU A 71 -2.35 -6.38 -7.98
C GLU A 71 -3.72 -5.93 -8.49
N PRO A 72 -4.11 -6.40 -9.69
CA PRO A 72 -5.48 -6.23 -10.14
C PRO A 72 -6.46 -6.94 -9.21
N SER A 73 -7.62 -6.34 -8.98
CA SER A 73 -8.70 -6.96 -8.18
C SER A 73 -10.07 -6.58 -8.73
N MET A 74 -11.11 -7.32 -8.34
CA MET A 74 -12.48 -6.97 -8.73
C MET A 74 -12.92 -5.63 -8.14
N GLU A 75 -12.44 -5.31 -6.95
CA GLU A 75 -12.74 -4.11 -6.19
C GLU A 75 -12.06 -2.86 -6.79
N GLU A 76 -11.05 -3.05 -7.63
CA GLU A 76 -10.26 -1.98 -8.23
C GLU A 76 -11.10 -1.02 -9.06
N GLU A 77 -11.95 -1.52 -9.97
CA GLU A 77 -12.78 -0.67 -10.84
C GLU A 77 -13.78 0.17 -10.06
N ARG A 78 -14.33 -0.43 -8.99
CA ARG A 78 -15.23 0.25 -8.06
C ARG A 78 -14.50 1.39 -7.35
N ILE A 79 -13.30 1.15 -6.84
CA ILE A 79 -12.52 2.15 -6.10
C ILE A 79 -11.98 3.23 -7.02
N LYS A 80 -11.56 2.90 -8.25
CA LYS A 80 -11.23 3.90 -9.28
C LYS A 80 -12.39 4.84 -9.52
N THR A 81 -13.59 4.28 -9.71
CA THR A 81 -14.80 5.05 -9.96
C THR A 81 -15.10 5.96 -8.77
N TYR A 82 -15.04 5.42 -7.55
CA TYR A 82 -15.21 6.21 -6.32
C TYR A 82 -14.19 7.35 -6.23
N LEU A 83 -12.90 7.06 -6.39
CA LEU A 83 -11.83 8.05 -6.26
C LEU A 83 -11.95 9.15 -7.32
N LYS A 84 -12.26 8.78 -8.56
CA LYS A 84 -12.47 9.75 -9.65
C LYS A 84 -13.69 10.62 -9.41
N THR A 85 -14.80 10.05 -8.96
CA THR A 85 -16.04 10.79 -8.68
C THR A 85 -15.85 11.74 -7.49
N LYS A 86 -15.20 11.28 -6.41
CA LYS A 86 -15.07 12.03 -5.16
C LYS A 86 -13.96 13.08 -5.22
N TYR A 87 -12.79 12.72 -5.74
CA TYR A 87 -11.58 13.56 -5.68
C TYR A 87 -11.18 14.12 -7.05
N GLY A 88 -11.85 13.74 -8.14
CA GLY A 88 -11.52 14.19 -9.49
C GLY A 88 -10.08 13.87 -9.87
N ASP A 89 -9.45 14.75 -10.65
CA ASP A 89 -8.05 14.62 -11.08
C ASP A 89 -7.03 14.94 -9.96
N SER A 90 -7.52 15.25 -8.75
CA SER A 90 -6.66 15.65 -7.63
C SER A 90 -5.96 14.47 -6.95
N THR A 91 -6.47 13.25 -7.16
CA THR A 91 -5.87 11.98 -6.73
C THR A 91 -5.37 11.21 -7.94
N LYS A 92 -4.10 10.81 -7.95
CA LYS A 92 -3.56 9.93 -9.02
C LYS A 92 -3.60 8.47 -8.58
N VAL A 93 -4.23 7.64 -9.39
CA VAL A 93 -4.29 6.20 -9.17
C VAL A 93 -3.16 5.52 -9.94
N PHE A 94 -2.38 4.70 -9.25
CA PHE A 94 -1.28 3.92 -9.79
C PHE A 94 -1.57 2.44 -9.66
N LEU A 95 -1.41 1.74 -10.77
CA LEU A 95 -1.72 0.33 -10.88
C LEU A 95 -0.47 -0.44 -11.27
N PRO A 96 -0.44 -1.75 -10.98
CA PRO A 96 0.50 -2.62 -11.61
C PRO A 96 0.00 -2.85 -13.02
N GLU A 97 0.39 -2.02 -13.98
CA GLU A 97 0.16 -2.33 -15.38
C GLU A 97 0.84 -3.67 -15.68
N ALA A 98 0.05 -4.72 -15.89
CA ALA A 98 0.54 -6.02 -16.30
C ALA A 98 1.36 -5.95 -17.61
N ASN A 99 1.30 -4.84 -18.36
CA ASN A 99 2.18 -4.54 -19.47
C ASN A 99 2.14 -3.03 -19.81
N ASN A 100 3.07 -2.20 -19.31
CA ASN A 100 3.84 -1.26 -20.14
C ASN A 100 4.91 -0.44 -19.37
N LYS A 101 6.16 -0.74 -19.76
CA LYS A 101 7.35 0.13 -19.87
C LYS A 101 7.39 1.49 -19.09
N LYS A 102 7.62 1.49 -17.78
CA LYS A 102 8.72 2.23 -17.09
C LYS A 102 8.59 2.10 -15.57
N GLU A 103 9.73 2.03 -14.88
CA GLU A 103 9.76 2.30 -13.44
C GLU A 103 9.28 3.74 -13.23
N VAL A 104 8.28 3.93 -12.36
CA VAL A 104 7.75 5.25 -12.06
C VAL A 104 8.34 5.68 -10.72
N THR A 105 9.16 6.72 -10.74
CA THR A 105 9.60 7.39 -9.52
C THR A 105 8.74 8.62 -9.32
N ILE A 106 7.97 8.62 -8.26
CA ILE A 106 7.15 9.74 -7.81
C ILE A 106 7.92 10.37 -6.65
N LYS A 107 8.39 11.60 -6.86
CA LYS A 107 8.89 12.41 -5.76
C LYS A 107 7.75 13.23 -5.21
N HIS A 108 7.36 12.96 -3.97
CA HIS A 108 6.41 13.80 -3.26
C HIS A 108 7.10 15.10 -2.83
N MET A 109 6.56 16.24 -3.25
CA MET A 109 7.33 17.49 -3.27
C MET A 109 7.48 18.17 -1.91
N LYS A 110 6.62 17.89 -0.93
CA LYS A 110 6.62 18.63 0.35
C LYS A 110 7.61 18.10 1.36
N ASP A 111 7.81 16.80 1.36
CA ASP A 111 8.64 16.14 2.33
C ASP A 111 9.61 15.21 1.61
N ASP A 112 10.16 15.57 0.43
CA ASP A 112 10.99 14.77 -0.52
C ASP A 112 10.74 13.23 -0.60
N THR A 113 9.62 12.70 -0.10
CA THR A 113 9.34 11.26 -0.03
C THR A 113 9.42 10.66 -1.43
N ILE A 114 10.21 9.60 -1.57
CA ILE A 114 10.44 8.95 -2.87
C ILE A 114 9.63 7.66 -2.89
N ILE A 115 8.62 7.64 -3.77
CA ILE A 115 7.85 6.43 -4.06
C ILE A 115 8.32 5.91 -5.41
N LYS A 116 8.98 4.76 -5.40
CA LYS A 116 9.45 4.07 -6.62
C LYS A 116 8.55 2.86 -6.87
N CYS A 117 7.80 2.90 -7.95
CA CYS A 117 7.09 1.74 -8.47
C CYS A 117 8.07 0.90 -9.30
N ILE A 118 8.33 -0.33 -8.85
CA ILE A 118 9.20 -1.27 -9.56
C ILE A 118 8.35 -2.01 -10.60
N LYS A 119 8.93 -2.34 -11.74
CA LYS A 119 8.27 -3.09 -12.85
C LYS A 119 8.07 -4.58 -12.51
N THR A 120 7.42 -4.85 -11.39
CA THR A 120 6.95 -6.10 -10.77
C THR A 120 6.09 -5.59 -9.62
N PRO A 121 4.88 -6.09 -9.35
CA PRO A 121 3.84 -5.27 -8.73
C PRO A 121 4.09 -5.11 -7.22
N VAL A 122 5.07 -4.27 -6.96
CA VAL A 122 5.85 -4.11 -5.76
C VAL A 122 6.18 -2.62 -5.75
N PHE A 123 5.74 -1.94 -4.72
CA PHE A 123 6.05 -0.54 -4.50
C PHE A 123 7.15 -0.45 -3.47
N PHE A 124 8.19 0.29 -3.81
CA PHE A 124 9.20 0.72 -2.88
C PHE A 124 8.86 2.15 -2.44
N VAL A 125 8.71 2.35 -1.14
CA VAL A 125 8.43 3.64 -0.52
C VAL A 125 9.59 3.99 0.39
N LYS A 126 10.34 5.03 0.06
CA LYS A 126 11.40 5.56 0.91
C LYS A 126 10.97 6.89 1.48
N LEU A 127 10.81 6.92 2.81
CA LEU A 127 10.50 8.14 3.53
C LEU A 127 11.74 9.01 3.67
N ASN A 128 11.48 10.28 3.93
CA ASN A 128 12.43 11.33 3.63
C ASN A 128 13.49 11.62 4.67
N ASP A 129 13.19 11.25 5.91
CA ASP A 129 14.17 11.23 6.98
C ASP A 129 15.24 10.15 6.75
N ASN A 130 15.15 9.38 5.65
CA ASN A 130 15.96 8.21 5.34
C ASN A 130 15.99 7.20 6.50
N SER A 131 15.06 7.31 7.46
CA SER A 131 15.08 6.50 8.67
C SER A 131 14.49 5.12 8.41
N LYS A 132 13.52 5.05 7.48
CA LYS A 132 12.79 3.84 7.13
C LYS A 132 12.50 3.75 5.64
N ALA A 133 12.79 2.59 5.07
CA ALA A 133 12.34 2.17 3.76
C ALA A 133 11.26 1.11 3.92
N TYR A 134 10.21 1.19 3.12
CA TYR A 134 9.10 0.24 3.11
C TYR A 134 8.99 -0.38 1.73
N ILE A 135 8.68 -1.67 1.69
CA ILE A 135 8.47 -2.39 0.43
C ILE A 135 7.13 -3.08 0.49
N ALA A 136 6.14 -2.52 -0.21
CA ALA A 136 4.85 -3.15 -0.41
C ALA A 136 4.97 -4.20 -1.51
N VAL A 137 4.86 -5.46 -1.12
CA VAL A 137 5.08 -6.61 -2.01
C VAL A 137 3.77 -7.26 -2.47
N GLY A 138 2.63 -6.72 -2.07
CA GLY A 138 1.32 -7.26 -2.42
C GLY A 138 1.18 -8.72 -1.99
N ASN A 139 0.65 -9.54 -2.89
CA ASN A 139 0.61 -10.99 -2.71
C ASN A 139 1.92 -11.70 -3.05
N LEU A 140 2.99 -11.03 -3.48
CA LEU A 140 4.23 -11.73 -3.87
C LEU A 140 4.82 -12.52 -2.69
N PHE A 141 4.79 -11.94 -1.48
CA PHE A 141 5.18 -12.61 -0.24
C PHE A 141 4.10 -12.45 0.82
N SER A 142 4.12 -13.35 1.79
CA SER A 142 3.48 -13.18 3.09
C SER A 142 4.51 -13.43 4.19
N PHE A 143 4.11 -13.27 5.45
CA PHE A 143 5.02 -13.51 6.57
C PHE A 143 5.57 -14.94 6.54
N LEU A 144 6.89 -15.09 6.37
CA LEU A 144 7.59 -16.38 6.20
C LEU A 144 7.04 -17.27 5.08
N GLY A 145 6.38 -16.70 4.07
CA GLY A 145 5.74 -17.45 3.00
C GLY A 145 5.80 -16.76 1.64
N CYS A 146 5.51 -17.52 0.60
CA CYS A 146 5.23 -17.01 -0.73
C CYS A 146 3.81 -17.41 -1.12
N ASN A 147 3.03 -16.48 -1.69
CA ASN A 147 1.77 -16.90 -2.28
C ASN A 147 2.04 -17.51 -3.65
N VAL A 148 1.57 -18.73 -3.84
CA VAL A 148 1.46 -19.34 -5.17
C VAL A 148 0.27 -18.67 -5.86
N SER A 149 0.55 -17.62 -6.61
CA SER A 149 -0.47 -16.97 -7.44
C SER A 149 -0.50 -17.61 -8.83
N HIS A 150 -1.70 -17.86 -9.35
CA HIS A 150 -1.92 -18.31 -10.73
C HIS A 150 -1.43 -17.31 -11.79
N ILE A 151 -1.04 -16.10 -11.37
CA ILE A 151 -0.67 -14.97 -12.24
C ILE A 151 0.85 -14.94 -12.49
N PHE A 152 1.67 -15.58 -11.65
CA PHE A 152 3.14 -15.54 -11.77
C PHE A 152 3.73 -16.90 -12.12
N SER A 153 4.47 -16.96 -13.23
CA SER A 153 5.37 -18.10 -13.48
C SER A 153 6.54 -18.09 -12.48
N LYS A 154 7.19 -19.24 -12.31
CA LYS A 154 8.39 -19.36 -11.46
C LYS A 154 9.48 -18.37 -11.89
N GLU A 155 9.68 -18.19 -13.19
CA GLU A 155 10.67 -17.26 -13.76
C GLU A 155 10.31 -15.80 -13.45
N MET A 156 9.03 -15.45 -13.50
CA MET A 156 8.55 -14.13 -13.09
C MET A 156 8.81 -13.89 -11.61
N TYR A 157 8.54 -14.88 -10.77
CA TYR A 157 8.78 -14.83 -9.34
C TYR A 157 10.26 -14.58 -9.00
N VAL A 158 11.17 -15.36 -9.59
CA VAL A 158 12.62 -15.19 -9.43
C VAL A 158 13.11 -13.83 -9.93
N LYS A 159 12.58 -13.36 -11.07
CA LYS A 159 12.90 -12.02 -11.59
C LYS A 159 12.43 -10.91 -10.66
N SER A 160 11.25 -11.03 -10.06
CA SER A 160 10.74 -10.09 -9.04
C SER A 160 11.61 -10.08 -7.81
N LEU A 161 11.93 -11.24 -7.26
CA LEU A 161 12.87 -11.40 -6.13
C LEU A 161 14.20 -10.71 -6.38
N ASN A 162 14.80 -10.95 -7.55
CA ASN A 162 16.09 -10.36 -7.90
C ASN A 162 16.04 -8.84 -8.07
N LYS A 163 14.89 -8.27 -8.45
CA LYS A 163 14.70 -6.81 -8.48
C LYS A 163 14.58 -6.25 -7.07
N ILE A 164 13.74 -6.87 -6.23
CA ILE A 164 13.55 -6.45 -4.84
C ILE A 164 14.87 -6.48 -4.08
N LYS A 165 15.66 -7.57 -4.24
CA LYS A 165 16.96 -7.73 -3.60
C LYS A 165 17.95 -6.61 -3.92
N LYS A 166 17.82 -5.94 -5.07
CA LYS A 166 18.69 -4.81 -5.47
C LYS A 166 18.27 -3.49 -4.86
N GLU A 167 17.04 -3.38 -4.39
CA GLU A 167 16.42 -2.14 -3.90
C GLU A 167 16.23 -2.17 -2.37
N ILE A 168 16.21 -3.38 -1.77
CA ILE A 168 16.01 -3.57 -0.34
C ILE A 168 17.32 -3.45 0.43
N ASP A 169 17.34 -2.55 1.41
CA ASP A 169 18.35 -2.53 2.48
C ASP A 169 17.92 -3.47 3.62
N LYS A 170 18.88 -3.96 4.42
CA LYS A 170 18.59 -4.89 5.55
C LYS A 170 17.55 -4.37 6.54
N GLU A 171 17.45 -3.04 6.69
CA GLU A 171 16.54 -2.37 7.60
C GLU A 171 15.15 -2.07 6.98
N SER A 172 14.94 -2.49 5.73
CA SER A 172 13.66 -2.22 5.05
C SER A 172 12.53 -3.04 5.66
N ILE A 173 11.39 -2.40 5.85
CA ILE A 173 10.18 -3.03 6.36
C ILE A 173 9.37 -3.56 5.17
N VAL A 174 9.08 -4.86 5.18
CA VAL A 174 8.25 -5.48 4.15
C VAL A 174 6.78 -5.39 4.55
N LEU A 175 5.96 -4.87 3.64
CA LEU A 175 4.52 -4.69 3.78
C LEU A 175 3.80 -5.73 2.91
N TYR A 176 3.22 -6.75 3.54
CA TYR A 176 2.54 -7.87 2.89
C TYR A 176 1.04 -7.63 2.77
N LYS A 177 0.38 -8.10 1.72
CA LYS A 177 -1.07 -7.88 1.57
C LYS A 177 -1.94 -8.72 2.50
N LYS A 178 -1.50 -9.90 2.95
CA LYS A 178 -2.33 -10.84 3.72
C LYS A 178 -1.71 -11.21 5.07
N ASP A 179 -2.56 -11.30 6.09
CA ASP A 179 -2.25 -11.81 7.43
C ASP A 179 -2.21 -13.34 7.44
N GLU A 180 -1.20 -13.92 6.78
CA GLU A 180 -1.03 -15.39 6.74
C GLU A 180 -0.13 -15.91 7.87
N LYS A 181 0.18 -15.09 8.88
CA LYS A 181 1.17 -15.43 9.91
C LYS A 181 0.87 -16.75 10.60
N ALA A 182 -0.36 -16.94 11.08
CA ALA A 182 -0.76 -18.17 11.77
C ALA A 182 -0.67 -19.40 10.87
N LYS A 183 -1.13 -19.27 9.63
CA LYS A 183 -1.12 -20.34 8.61
C LYS A 183 0.30 -20.75 8.26
N ASN A 184 1.19 -19.80 8.02
CA ASN A 184 2.57 -20.08 7.63
C ASN A 184 3.40 -20.63 8.79
N LEU A 185 3.14 -20.20 10.03
CA LEU A 185 3.78 -20.78 11.21
C LEU A 185 3.31 -22.20 11.52
N ALA A 186 2.06 -22.54 11.24
CA ALA A 186 1.55 -23.91 11.44
C ALA A 186 2.12 -24.92 10.43
N GLY A 187 2.69 -24.44 9.32
CA GLY A 187 3.36 -25.26 8.30
C GLY A 187 4.86 -25.44 8.50
N ILE A 188 5.44 -24.87 9.57
CA ILE A 188 6.85 -25.01 9.99
C ILE A 188 6.90 -25.95 11.18
#